data_AF-V8NCB7-F1
#
_entry.id   AF-V8NCB7-F1
#
_cell.length_a   1.000
_cell.length_b   1.000
_cell.length_c   1.000
_cell.angle_alpha   90.00
_cell.angle_beta   90.00
_cell.angle_gamma   90.00
#
_symmetry.space_group_name_H-M   'P 1'
#
loop_
_entity.id
_entity.type
_entity.pdbx_description
1 polymer ?
#
loop_
_entity_poly.entity_id
_entity_poly.type
_entity_poly.pdbx_seq_one_letter_code
_entity_poly.pdbx_strand_id
1 'polypeptide(L)'
;MCQNLDFEVARARRIQAVRGQILSKLQLEMPPKEEGVPHPYGVLHYEEMLCTREPVRQMATCEGRRSTALREDEEYYAKEVRRVEMLAFGHAD
;
A
#
# COMPACT_ATOMS: atom_id res chain seq x y z
N MET A 1 -1.23 -31.39 24.77
CA MET A 1 -0.02 -31.76 24.01
C MET A 1 0.08 -30.84 22.80
N CYS A 2 1.18 -30.11 22.63
CA CYS A 2 1.40 -29.29 21.44
C CYS A 2 1.83 -30.19 20.27
N GLN A 3 1.18 -30.04 19.12
CA GLN A 3 1.51 -30.79 17.90
C GLN A 3 2.80 -30.23 17.28
N ASN A 4 3.64 -31.11 16.71
CA ASN A 4 4.79 -30.66 15.91
C ASN A 4 4.26 -29.89 14.70
N LEU A 5 4.69 -28.63 14.56
CA LEU A 5 4.27 -27.76 13.47
C LEU A 5 5.16 -28.03 12.24
N ASP A 6 4.55 -28.52 11.17
CA ASP A 6 5.20 -28.56 9.87
C ASP A 6 5.23 -27.15 9.28
N PHE A 7 6.43 -26.56 9.24
CA PHE A 7 6.65 -25.21 8.74
C PHE A 7 6.33 -25.05 7.25
N GLU A 8 6.48 -26.10 6.43
CA GLU A 8 6.15 -26.03 5.01
C GLU A 8 4.64 -25.96 4.82
N VAL A 9 3.89 -26.75 5.58
CA VAL A 9 2.42 -26.69 5.58
C VAL A 9 1.93 -25.34 6.11
N ALA A 10 2.53 -24.83 7.19
CA ALA A 10 2.19 -23.51 7.74
C ALA A 10 2.50 -22.38 6.73
N ARG A 11 3.64 -22.45 6.05
CA ARG A 11 4.04 -21.50 5.01
C ARG A 11 3.09 -21.54 3.82
N ALA A 12 2.73 -22.73 3.33
CA ALA A 12 1.78 -22.89 2.23
C ALA A 12 0.41 -22.29 2.59
N ARG A 13 -0.10 -22.55 3.80
CA ARG A 13 -1.33 -21.93 4.31
C ARG A 13 -1.22 -20.41 4.38
N ARG A 14 -0.07 -19.89 4.83
CA ARG A 14 0.17 -18.45 4.90
C ARG A 14 0.20 -17.81 3.51
N ILE A 15 0.81 -18.46 2.52
CA ILE A 15 0.83 -17.98 1.14
C ILE A 15 -0.60 -17.87 0.58
N GLN A 16 -1.44 -18.90 0.77
CA GLN A 16 -2.84 -18.84 0.31
C GLN A 16 -3.64 -17.75 1.04
N ALA A 17 -3.43 -17.59 2.34
CA ALA A 17 -4.07 -16.52 3.11
C ALA A 17 -3.65 -15.12 2.61
N VAL A 18 -2.36 -14.92 2.33
CA VAL A 18 -1.85 -13.64 1.81
C VAL A 18 -2.38 -13.36 0.40
N ARG A 19 -2.50 -14.39 -0.46
CA ARG A 19 -3.12 -14.24 -1.79
C ARG A 19 -4.55 -13.72 -1.69
N GLY A 20 -5.38 -14.37 -0.86
CA GLY A 20 -6.75 -13.90 -0.61
C GLY A 20 -6.78 -12.49 -0.03
N GLN A 21 -5.90 -12.20 0.94
CA GLN A 21 -5.81 -10.89 1.57
C GLN A 21 -5.48 -9.77 0.57
N ILE A 22 -4.54 -9.99 -0.36
CA ILE A 22 -4.19 -9.00 -1.40
C ILE A 22 -5.40 -8.74 -2.30
N LEU A 23 -6.03 -9.80 -2.79
CA LEU A 23 -7.21 -9.69 -3.67
C LEU A 23 -8.38 -8.99 -2.97
N SER A 24 -8.68 -9.34 -1.72
CA SER A 24 -9.72 -8.68 -0.93
C SER A 24 -9.42 -7.20 -0.68
N LYS A 25 -8.17 -6.85 -0.38
CA LYS A 25 -7.77 -5.43 -0.20
C LYS A 25 -7.92 -4.63 -1.48
N LEU A 26 -7.68 -5.24 -2.64
CA LEU A 26 -7.83 -4.60 -3.96
C LEU A 26 -9.25 -4.70 -4.53
N GLN A 27 -10.18 -5.36 -3.83
CA GLN A 27 -11.55 -5.62 -4.31
C GLN A 27 -11.57 -6.39 -5.64
N LEU A 28 -10.65 -7.33 -5.81
CA LEU A 28 -10.55 -8.19 -6.99
C LEU A 28 -10.98 -9.61 -6.64
N GLU A 29 -11.81 -10.23 -7.48
CA GLU A 29 -12.17 -11.65 -7.31
C GLU A 29 -11.08 -12.59 -7.84
N MET A 30 -10.35 -12.17 -8.88
CA MET A 30 -9.29 -12.93 -9.52
C MET A 30 -8.11 -12.02 -9.89
N PRO A 31 -6.89 -12.58 -10.02
CA PRO A 31 -5.75 -11.82 -10.52
C PRO A 31 -6.06 -11.21 -11.90
N PRO A 32 -5.73 -9.92 -12.13
CA PRO A 32 -5.91 -9.29 -13.43
C PRO A 32 -4.99 -9.95 -14.46
N LYS A 33 -5.40 -9.94 -15.74
CA LYS A 33 -4.56 -10.43 -16.84
C LYS A 33 -3.34 -9.52 -16.96
N GLU A 34 -2.16 -10.10 -17.16
CA GLU A 34 -0.96 -9.36 -17.55
C GLU A 34 -1.10 -8.88 -19.00
N GLU A 35 -1.95 -7.89 -19.23
CA GLU A 35 -1.97 -7.18 -20.51
C GLU A 35 -0.80 -6.21 -20.52
N GLY A 36 0.31 -6.66 -21.13
CA GLY A 36 1.43 -5.86 -21.61
C GLY A 36 1.73 -4.62 -20.77
N VAL A 37 2.04 -4.80 -19.49
CA VAL A 37 2.44 -3.68 -18.62
C VAL A 37 3.64 -3.00 -19.28
N PRO A 38 3.54 -1.73 -19.68
CA PRO A 38 4.68 -1.04 -20.29
C PRO A 38 5.79 -0.95 -19.24
N HIS A 39 6.80 -1.79 -19.41
CA HIS A 39 8.06 -1.69 -18.69
C HIS A 39 8.94 -0.69 -19.47
N PRO A 40 9.61 0.26 -18.80
CA PRO A 40 9.77 0.42 -17.35
C PRO A 40 8.66 1.28 -16.72
N TYR A 41 8.39 1.03 -15.43
CA TYR A 41 7.60 1.95 -14.60
C TYR A 41 8.17 3.37 -14.76
N GLY A 42 7.37 4.32 -15.22
CA GLY A 42 7.82 5.71 -15.38
C GLY A 42 8.41 6.24 -14.06
N VAL A 43 9.45 7.07 -14.14
CA VAL A 43 10.21 7.60 -12.99
C VAL A 43 9.31 8.11 -11.85
N LEU A 44 8.18 8.73 -12.19
CA LEU A 44 7.18 9.22 -11.25
C LEU A 44 6.55 8.11 -10.38
N HIS A 45 6.26 6.93 -10.94
CA HIS A 45 5.75 5.78 -10.16
C HIS A 45 6.80 5.27 -9.16
N TYR A 46 8.07 5.32 -9.53
CA TYR A 46 9.16 4.88 -8.67
C TYR A 46 9.37 5.85 -7.50
N GLU A 47 9.36 7.16 -7.76
CA GLU A 47 9.45 8.19 -6.72
C GLU A 47 8.29 8.13 -5.73
N GLU A 48 7.06 7.92 -6.22
CA GLU A 48 5.89 7.77 -5.35
C GLU A 48 6.00 6.51 -4.47
N MET A 49 6.44 5.39 -5.05
CA MET A 49 6.69 4.16 -4.30
C MET A 49 7.78 4.35 -3.24
N LEU A 50 8.86 5.07 -3.54
CA LEU A 50 9.92 5.37 -2.57
C LEU A 50 9.43 6.28 -1.44
N CYS A 51 8.69 7.33 -1.76
CA CYS A 51 8.14 8.25 -0.76
C CYS A 51 7.20 7.51 0.22
N THR A 52 6.45 6.51 -0.26
CA THR A 52 5.57 5.69 0.58
C THR A 52 6.34 4.67 1.45
N ARG A 53 7.57 4.32 1.05
CA ARG A 53 8.45 3.39 1.78
C ARG A 53 9.39 4.08 2.76
N GLU A 54 9.73 5.34 2.52
CA GLU A 54 10.58 6.13 3.40
C GLU A 54 9.83 6.47 4.70
N PRO A 55 10.38 6.17 5.89
CA PRO A 55 9.78 6.55 7.15
C PRO A 55 9.85 8.07 7.32
N VAL A 56 8.73 8.76 7.06
CA VAL A 56 8.63 10.22 7.24
C VAL A 56 8.77 10.56 8.72
N ARG A 57 9.96 11.00 9.15
CA ARG A 57 10.27 11.42 10.54
C ARG A 57 9.38 12.53 11.10
N GLN A 58 8.61 13.25 10.26
CA GLN A 58 7.85 14.44 10.65
C GLN A 58 6.36 14.21 10.99
N MET A 59 5.79 13.01 10.79
CA MET A 59 4.35 12.80 11.01
C MET A 59 3.93 12.60 12.48
N ALA A 60 4.87 12.45 13.42
CA ALA A 60 4.56 12.30 14.84
C ALA A 60 3.88 13.54 15.47
N THR A 61 3.96 14.71 14.83
CA THR A 61 3.37 15.96 15.35
C THR A 61 1.97 16.25 14.80
N CYS A 62 1.55 15.54 13.74
CA CYS A 62 0.25 15.75 13.08
C CYS A 62 -0.82 14.71 13.48
N GLU A 63 -0.49 13.76 14.36
CA GLU A 63 -1.43 12.75 14.85
C GLU A 63 -2.64 13.35 15.60
N GLY A 64 -2.55 14.60 16.05
CA GLY A 64 -3.68 15.34 16.64
C GLY A 64 -4.82 15.72 15.67
N ARG A 65 -4.68 15.46 14.36
CA ARG A 65 -5.73 15.72 13.35
C ARG A 65 -6.18 14.49 12.56
N ARG A 66 -5.80 13.27 12.98
CA ARG A 66 -6.50 12.07 12.49
C ARG A 66 -7.89 12.06 13.12
N SER A 67 -8.88 12.58 12.38
CA SER A 67 -10.29 12.47 12.74
C SER A 67 -10.60 11.04 13.14
N THR A 68 -11.01 10.82 14.38
CA THR A 68 -11.31 9.54 15.03
C THR A 68 -12.57 8.85 14.48
N ALA A 69 -12.92 9.10 13.22
CA ALA A 69 -14.19 8.73 12.60
C ALA A 69 -14.06 8.15 11.19
N LEU A 70 -12.86 7.73 10.77
CA LEU A 70 -12.78 6.87 9.59
C LEU A 70 -13.40 5.54 9.96
N ARG A 71 -14.44 5.12 9.22
CA ARG A 71 -15.09 3.83 9.42
C ARG A 71 -14.03 2.74 9.30
N GLU A 72 -14.04 1.75 10.19
CA GLU A 72 -13.07 0.63 10.19
C GLU A 72 -13.00 -0.05 8.81
N ASP A 73 -14.11 -0.06 8.07
CA ASP A 73 -14.20 -0.57 6.69
C ASP A 73 -13.34 0.21 5.68
N GLU A 74 -13.16 1.52 5.84
CA GLU A 74 -12.33 2.38 4.96
C GLU A 74 -10.82 2.18 5.19
N GLU A 75 -10.43 1.57 6.31
CA GLU A 75 -9.03 1.25 6.61
C GLU A 75 -8.63 -0.13 6.06
N TYR A 76 -9.60 -1.03 5.87
CA TYR A 76 -9.31 -2.39 5.39
C TYR A 76 -8.84 -2.43 3.94
N TYR A 77 -9.46 -1.65 3.04
CA TYR A 77 -9.17 -1.66 1.61
C TYR A 77 -7.92 -0.86 1.23
N ALA A 78 -7.32 -1.20 0.08
CA ALA A 78 -6.18 -0.48 -0.46
C ALA A 78 -6.58 0.95 -0.87
N LYS A 79 -5.64 1.89 -0.74
CA LYS A 79 -5.81 3.29 -1.13
C LYS A 79 -4.90 3.59 -2.31
N GLU A 80 -5.44 4.33 -3.28
CA GLU A 80 -4.65 4.88 -4.36
C GLU A 80 -3.78 6.01 -3.81
N VAL A 81 -2.48 5.95 -4.07
CA VAL A 81 -1.53 7.02 -3.76
C VAL A 81 -1.39 7.87 -5.02
N ARG A 82 -1.31 9.19 -4.84
CA ARG A 82 -1.04 10.15 -5.93
C ARG A 82 -0.20 11.29 -5.39
N ARG A 83 0.91 11.60 -6.05
CA ARG A 83 1.72 12.79 -5.77
C ARG A 83 1.29 13.96 -6.65
N VAL A 84 1.08 15.14 -6.04
CA VAL A 84 0.80 16.39 -6.75
C VAL A 84 1.93 17.38 -6.44
N GLU A 85 2.59 17.87 -7.47
CA GLU A 85 3.64 18.88 -7.32
C GLU A 85 3.04 20.28 -7.20
N MET A 86 3.48 21.04 -6.20
CA MET A 86 3.11 22.46 -6.08
C MET A 86 4.04 23.28 -6.96
N LEU A 87 3.46 24.10 -7.85
CA LEU A 87 4.24 25.11 -8.57
C LEU A 87 4.68 26.17 -7.56
N ALA A 88 5.99 26.33 -7.38
CA ALA A 88 6.54 27.46 -6.64
C ALA A 88 6.17 28.73 -7.40
N PHE A 89 5.22 29.51 -6.88
CA PHE A 89 5.02 30.87 -7.34
C PHE A 89 6.30 31.64 -7.01
N GLY A 90 7.06 32.00 -8.05
CA GLY A 90 8.28 32.77 -7.91
C GLY A 90 8.01 34.06 -7.13
N HIS A 91 8.81 34.29 -6.09
CA HIS A 91 9.04 35.64 -5.60
C HIS A 91 9.96 36.30 -6.63
N ALA A 92 9.36 36.90 -7.65
CA ALA A 92 10.00 37.90 -8.47
C ALA A 92 9.60 39.26 -7.88
N ASP A 93 10.44 39.78 -6.98
CA ASP A 93 10.92 41.17 -6.94
C ASP A 93 12.04 41.30 -5.89
#